data_AF-A0A6F7VZJ1-F1
#
_entry.id   AF-A0A6F7VZJ1-F1
#
_cell.length_a   1.000
_cell.length_b   1.000
_cell.length_c   1.000
_cell.angle_alpha   90.00
_cell.angle_beta   90.00
_cell.angle_gamma   90.00
#
_symmetry.space_group_name_H-M   'P 1'
#
loop_
_entity.id
_entity.type
_entity.pdbx_description
1 polymer ?
#
loop_
_entity_poly.entity_id
_entity_poly.type
_entity_poly.pdbx_seq_one_letter_code
_entity_poly.pdbx_strand_id
1 'polypeptide(L)'
;MTYQTDGPGPLRHVEHVMGTVFSFDVREVAAADRPRVQAALDGAVVGLHRVDELFSTYRPDSQISRLGRGELTPSRCDPEVRDVLRMCEEAEHRSGGWFSARYAGGRPDPTGLVKGWAVERAARMLVSSGAGSVCVNGGGDVQVHGGPWRVGIAD
;
A
#
# COMPACT_ATOMS: atom_id res chain seq x y z
N MET A 1 7.23 -37.03 13.88
CA MET A 1 8.45 -36.19 13.93
C MET A 1 7.97 -34.75 13.85
N THR A 2 7.72 -34.15 15.00
CA THR A 2 7.11 -32.82 15.12
C THR A 2 8.24 -31.81 15.07
N TYR A 3 8.34 -31.03 14.00
CA TYR A 3 9.25 -29.89 13.96
C TYR A 3 8.72 -28.84 14.92
N GLN A 4 9.29 -28.80 16.12
CA GLN A 4 9.10 -27.70 17.05
C GLN A 4 9.97 -26.55 16.52
N THR A 5 9.35 -25.59 15.84
CA THR A 5 10.01 -24.36 15.40
C THR A 5 10.23 -23.49 16.62
N ASP A 6 11.38 -23.64 17.27
CA ASP A 6 11.79 -22.90 18.46
C ASP A 6 12.28 -21.47 18.09
N GLY A 7 11.49 -20.80 17.26
CA GLY A 7 11.72 -19.44 16.79
C GLY A 7 10.55 -18.53 17.15
N PRO A 8 10.75 -17.21 17.17
CA PRO A 8 9.67 -16.27 17.45
C PRO A 8 8.52 -16.48 16.46
N GLY A 9 7.28 -16.59 16.96
CA GLY A 9 6.09 -16.75 16.11
C GLY A 9 5.89 -15.58 15.12
N PRO A 10 5.03 -15.75 14.09
CA PRO A 10 4.83 -14.73 13.06
C PRO A 10 4.34 -13.40 13.66
N LEU A 11 4.69 -12.30 13.01
CA LEU A 11 4.10 -10.98 13.29
C LEU A 11 2.87 -10.81 12.41
N ARG A 12 1.73 -10.54 13.03
CA ARG A 12 0.47 -10.27 12.35
C ARG A 12 -0.10 -8.96 12.84
N HIS A 13 -0.55 -8.14 11.91
CA HIS A 13 -1.18 -6.86 12.22
C HIS A 13 -2.36 -6.61 11.29
N VAL A 14 -3.34 -5.90 11.81
CA VAL A 14 -4.52 -5.46 11.06
C VAL A 14 -4.67 -3.97 11.28
N GLU A 15 -4.77 -3.22 10.19
CA GLU A 15 -4.88 -1.77 10.20
C GLU A 15 -6.13 -1.31 9.44
N HIS A 16 -6.95 -0.45 10.05
CA HIS A 16 -8.12 0.12 9.42
C HIS A 16 -7.78 1.51 8.86
N VAL A 17 -7.63 1.61 7.53
CA VAL A 17 -7.16 2.83 6.87
C VAL A 17 -7.55 2.81 5.38
N MET A 18 -7.59 3.97 4.73
CA MET A 18 -7.98 4.11 3.31
C MET A 18 -9.35 3.51 2.98
N GLY A 19 -10.30 3.58 3.92
CA GLY A 19 -11.66 3.04 3.76
C GLY A 19 -11.74 1.51 3.69
N THR A 20 -10.70 0.79 4.08
CA THR A 20 -10.63 -0.67 4.05
C THR A 20 -9.81 -1.23 5.21
N VAL A 21 -9.50 -2.52 5.16
CA VAL A 21 -8.64 -3.22 6.10
C VAL A 21 -7.37 -3.66 5.40
N PHE A 22 -6.23 -3.30 5.99
CA PHE A 22 -4.92 -3.82 5.64
C PHE A 22 -4.55 -4.91 6.62
N SER A 23 -4.09 -6.05 6.11
CA SER A 23 -3.61 -7.16 6.92
C SER A 23 -2.17 -7.50 6.54
N PHE A 24 -1.38 -7.78 7.56
CA PHE A 24 0.04 -8.12 7.46
C PHE A 24 0.24 -9.50 8.06
N ASP A 25 0.88 -10.41 7.33
CA ASP A 25 1.39 -11.68 7.83
C ASP A 25 2.89 -11.76 7.50
N VAL A 26 3.72 -11.64 8.53
CA VAL A 26 5.17 -11.57 8.42
C VAL A 26 5.78 -12.76 9.16
N ARG A 27 6.53 -13.58 8.42
CA ARG A 27 7.08 -14.87 8.84
C ARG A 27 8.59 -14.89 8.57
N GLU A 28 9.24 -15.93 9.10
CA GLU A 28 10.68 -16.14 8.91
C GLU A 28 11.49 -14.91 9.35
N VAL A 29 11.22 -14.47 10.57
CA VAL A 29 11.90 -13.33 11.20
C VAL A 29 12.87 -13.86 12.24
N ALA A 30 14.17 -13.69 12.00
CA ALA A 30 15.18 -14.04 12.98
C ALA A 30 14.98 -13.23 14.28
N ALA A 31 15.29 -13.82 15.44
CA ALA A 31 15.12 -13.13 16.73
C ALA A 31 15.89 -11.81 16.80
N ALA A 32 17.07 -11.74 16.17
CA ALA A 32 17.88 -10.53 16.09
C ALA A 32 17.24 -9.41 15.23
N ASP A 33 16.49 -9.78 14.19
CA ASP A 33 15.84 -8.82 13.27
C ASP A 33 14.45 -8.41 13.75
N ARG A 34 13.84 -9.14 14.69
CA ARG A 34 12.46 -8.90 15.15
C ARG A 34 12.18 -7.45 15.56
N PRO A 35 13.03 -6.75 16.33
CA PRO A 35 12.80 -5.35 16.66
C PRO A 35 12.79 -4.44 15.41
N ARG A 36 13.67 -4.71 14.44
CA ARG A 36 13.75 -3.96 13.18
C ARG A 36 12.52 -4.22 12.30
N VAL A 37 12.07 -5.47 12.21
CA VAL A 37 10.86 -5.83 11.46
C VAL A 37 9.61 -5.23 12.11
N GLN A 38 9.53 -5.21 13.45
CA GLN A 38 8.43 -4.54 14.14
C GLN A 38 8.43 -3.03 13.86
N ALA A 39 9.57 -2.36 13.94
CA ALA A 39 9.67 -0.94 13.60
C ALA A 39 9.30 -0.65 12.13
N ALA A 40 9.63 -1.56 11.21
CA ALA A 40 9.23 -1.47 9.81
C ALA A 40 7.71 -1.68 9.63
N LEU A 41 7.09 -2.57 10.41
CA LEU A 41 5.63 -2.74 10.42
C LEU A 41 4.93 -1.48 10.92
N ASP A 42 5.40 -0.90 12.03
CA ASP A 42 4.87 0.35 12.57
C ASP A 42 5.06 1.50 11.56
N GLY A 43 6.23 1.56 10.90
CA GLY A 43 6.52 2.52 9.83
C GLY A 43 5.63 2.34 8.60
N ALA A 44 5.30 1.10 8.24
CA ALA A 44 4.37 0.79 7.16
C ALA A 44 2.96 1.28 7.50
N VAL A 45 2.49 1.07 8.74
CA VAL A 45 1.21 1.59 9.24
C VAL A 45 1.16 3.11 9.17
N VAL A 46 2.19 3.80 9.66
CA VAL A 46 2.31 5.27 9.53
C VAL A 46 2.27 5.69 8.06
N GLY A 47 2.97 4.95 7.19
CA GLY A 47 2.95 5.16 5.75
C GLY A 47 1.52 5.08 5.19
N LEU A 48 0.74 4.06 5.53
CA LEU A 48 -0.64 3.90 5.05
C LEU A 48 -1.54 5.06 5.49
N HIS A 49 -1.42 5.55 6.72
CA HIS A 49 -2.15 6.74 7.19
C HIS A 49 -1.76 8.00 6.43
N ARG A 50 -0.46 8.19 6.14
CA ARG A 50 0.00 9.28 5.26
C ARG A 50 -0.61 9.18 3.86
N VAL A 51 -0.69 7.97 3.30
CA VAL A 51 -1.35 7.77 2.02
C VAL A 51 -2.82 8.16 2.10
N ASP A 52 -3.56 7.78 3.14
CA ASP A 52 -4.95 8.21 3.32
C ASP A 52 -5.08 9.74 3.41
N GLU A 53 -4.23 10.40 4.19
CA GLU A 53 -4.20 11.86 4.32
C GLU A 53 -3.97 12.57 2.98
N LEU A 54 -3.04 12.07 2.16
CA LEU A 54 -2.69 12.69 0.89
C LEU A 54 -3.71 12.39 -0.22
N PHE A 55 -4.21 11.16 -0.28
CA PHE A 55 -4.89 10.61 -1.46
C PHE A 55 -6.41 10.42 -1.31
N SER A 56 -6.96 10.52 -0.11
CA SER A 56 -8.39 10.32 0.10
C SER A 56 -9.23 11.29 -0.74
N THR A 57 -10.17 10.78 -1.54
CA THR A 57 -11.13 11.58 -2.31
C THR A 57 -12.30 12.09 -1.46
N TYR A 58 -12.38 11.67 -0.19
CA TYR A 58 -13.44 12.03 0.75
C TYR A 58 -13.01 13.12 1.74
N ARG A 59 -11.72 13.12 2.12
CA ARG A 59 -11.14 14.11 3.04
C ARG A 59 -11.01 15.47 2.34
N PRO A 60 -11.66 16.55 2.83
CA PRO A 60 -11.60 17.86 2.17
C PRO A 60 -10.19 18.46 2.11
N ASP A 61 -9.36 18.14 3.10
CA ASP A 61 -7.99 18.62 3.29
C ASP A 61 -6.93 17.84 2.49
N SER A 62 -7.28 16.67 1.94
CA SER A 62 -6.36 15.88 1.13
C SER A 62 -5.92 16.63 -0.12
N GLN A 63 -4.73 16.28 -0.61
CA GLN A 63 -4.21 16.94 -1.80
C GLN A 63 -5.00 16.57 -3.06
N ILE A 64 -5.51 15.34 -3.16
CA ILE A 64 -6.38 14.92 -4.27
C ILE A 64 -7.70 15.70 -4.27
N SER A 65 -8.33 15.88 -3.12
CA SER A 65 -9.56 16.68 -3.02
C SER A 65 -9.33 18.14 -3.38
N ARG A 66 -8.21 18.73 -2.92
CA ARG A 66 -7.83 20.12 -3.24
C ARG A 66 -7.50 20.30 -4.72
N LEU A 67 -6.81 19.33 -5.35
CA LEU A 67 -6.59 19.29 -6.80
C LEU A 67 -7.93 19.24 -7.56
N GLY A 68 -8.87 18.39 -7.11
CA GLY A 68 -10.20 18.28 -7.71
C GLY A 68 -11.05 19.56 -7.61
N ARG A 69 -10.74 20.46 -6.68
CA ARG A 69 -11.37 21.79 -6.55
C ARG A 69 -10.57 22.93 -7.17
N GLY A 70 -9.38 22.66 -7.72
CA GLY A 70 -8.50 23.69 -8.27
C GLY A 70 -7.79 24.56 -7.23
N GLU A 71 -7.78 24.16 -5.96
CA GLU A 71 -7.11 24.88 -4.85
C GLU A 71 -5.61 24.56 -4.75
N LEU A 72 -5.16 23.56 -5.50
CA LEU A 72 -3.79 23.09 -5.57
C LEU A 72 -3.43 22.79 -7.03
N THR A 73 -2.16 22.92 -7.39
CA THR A 73 -1.63 22.51 -8.70
C THR A 73 -0.74 21.28 -8.51
N PRO A 74 -0.65 20.35 -9.49
CA PRO A 74 0.19 19.16 -9.37
C PRO A 74 1.65 19.46 -8.98
N SER A 75 2.21 20.56 -9.51
CA SER A 75 3.58 21.02 -9.18
C SER A 75 3.79 21.38 -7.71
N ARG A 76 2.73 21.71 -6.97
CA ARG A 76 2.75 22.07 -5.54
C ARG A 76 2.34 20.91 -4.62
N CYS A 77 1.99 19.77 -5.19
CA CYS A 77 1.66 18.58 -4.42
C CYS A 77 2.91 17.95 -3.77
N ASP A 78 2.68 17.09 -2.78
CA ASP A 78 3.68 16.19 -2.22
C ASP A 78 4.31 15.34 -3.34
N PRO A 79 5.63 15.04 -3.27
CA PRO A 79 6.28 14.16 -4.24
C PRO A 79 5.54 12.85 -4.48
N GLU A 80 4.99 12.21 -3.43
CA GLU A 80 4.26 10.94 -3.58
C GLU A 80 3.01 11.12 -4.43
N VAL A 81 2.28 12.23 -4.25
CA VAL A 81 1.10 12.55 -5.06
C VAL A 81 1.49 12.73 -6.52
N ARG A 82 2.59 13.44 -6.80
CA ARG A 82 3.07 13.62 -8.18
C ARG A 82 3.49 12.30 -8.82
N ASP A 83 4.15 11.43 -8.06
CA ASP A 83 4.58 10.12 -8.56
C ASP A 83 3.39 9.23 -8.92
N VAL A 84 2.39 9.16 -8.04
CA VAL A 84 1.17 8.38 -8.29
C VAL A 84 0.38 8.95 -9.47
N LEU A 85 0.26 10.27 -9.59
CA LEU A 85 -0.40 10.90 -10.75
C LEU A 85 0.33 10.56 -12.06
N ARG A 86 1.67 10.60 -12.07
CA ARG A 86 2.47 10.17 -13.23
C ARG A 86 2.26 8.69 -13.55
N MET A 87 2.19 7.82 -12.54
CA MET A 87 1.89 6.40 -12.74
C MET A 87 0.48 6.20 -13.33
N CYS A 88 -0.50 7.01 -12.92
CA CYS A 88 -1.84 6.99 -13.50
C CYS A 88 -1.83 7.41 -14.97
N GLU A 89 -1.11 8.46 -15.34
CA GLU A 89 -0.94 8.89 -16.74
C GLU A 89 -0.29 7.79 -17.60
N GLU A 90 0.73 7.12 -17.06
CA GLU A 90 1.38 6.00 -17.72
C GLU A 90 0.43 4.80 -17.90
N ALA A 91 -0.36 4.47 -16.87
CA ALA A 91 -1.35 3.41 -16.93
C ALA A 91 -2.46 3.72 -17.95
N GLU A 92 -2.93 4.96 -18.02
CA GLU A 92 -3.91 5.42 -19.01
C GLU A 92 -3.38 5.30 -20.44
N HIS A 93 -2.14 5.74 -20.68
CA HIS A 93 -1.49 5.59 -21.98
C HIS A 93 -1.31 4.11 -22.38
N ARG A 94 -0.78 3.27 -21.47
CA ARG A 94 -0.53 1.85 -21.74
C ARG A 94 -1.81 1.04 -21.96
N SER A 95 -2.89 1.46 -21.33
CA SER A 95 -4.20 0.82 -21.47
C SER A 95 -5.04 1.42 -22.61
N GLY A 96 -4.53 2.41 -23.37
CA GLY A 96 -5.33 3.06 -24.42
C GLY A 96 -6.60 3.74 -23.90
N GLY A 97 -6.58 4.22 -22.65
CA GLY A 97 -7.72 4.86 -22.00
C GLY A 97 -8.68 3.93 -21.25
N TRP A 98 -8.44 2.60 -21.23
CA TRP A 98 -9.26 1.67 -20.45
C TRP A 98 -9.11 1.89 -18.94
N PHE A 99 -7.93 2.31 -18.49
CA PHE A 99 -7.74 2.93 -17.18
C PHE A 99 -7.72 4.45 -17.35
N SER A 100 -8.40 5.18 -16.45
CA SER A 100 -8.27 6.64 -16.37
C SER A 100 -8.47 7.10 -14.92
N ALA A 101 -7.52 7.88 -14.41
CA ALA A 101 -7.67 8.55 -13.11
C ALA A 101 -8.50 9.84 -13.20
N ARG A 102 -9.14 10.09 -14.36
CA ARG A 102 -10.03 11.24 -14.62
C ARG A 102 -11.20 10.80 -15.50
N TYR A 103 -11.81 9.67 -15.16
CA TYR A 103 -12.92 9.11 -15.93
C TYR A 103 -13.98 10.18 -16.28
N ALA A 104 -14.36 10.25 -17.56
CA ALA A 104 -15.30 11.22 -18.11
C ALA A 104 -14.96 12.71 -17.85
N GLY A 105 -13.67 13.06 -17.73
CA GLY A 105 -13.24 14.44 -17.46
C GLY A 105 -13.48 14.87 -16.01
N GLY A 106 -13.69 13.90 -15.12
CA GLY A 106 -13.95 14.14 -13.71
C GLY A 106 -12.75 14.68 -12.93
N ARG A 107 -12.96 14.78 -11.61
CA ARG A 107 -11.91 15.10 -10.64
C ARG A 107 -10.83 14.01 -10.67
N PRO A 108 -9.56 14.34 -10.33
CA PRO A 108 -8.54 13.32 -10.14
C PRO A 108 -9.01 12.26 -9.14
N ASP A 109 -8.95 11.00 -9.54
CA ASP A 109 -9.30 9.84 -8.74
C ASP A 109 -8.25 8.73 -8.98
N PRO A 110 -7.16 8.73 -8.19
CA PRO A 110 -6.12 7.71 -8.29
C PRO A 110 -6.47 6.41 -7.55
N THR A 111 -7.72 6.24 -7.06
CA THR A 111 -8.09 5.11 -6.19
C THR A 111 -7.93 3.74 -6.85
N GLY A 112 -7.96 3.68 -8.18
CA GLY A 112 -7.67 2.48 -8.98
C GLY A 112 -6.19 2.08 -9.03
N LEU A 113 -5.27 2.90 -8.52
CA LEU A 113 -3.83 2.63 -8.52
C LEU A 113 -3.19 2.74 -7.13
N VAL A 114 -3.61 3.72 -6.32
CA VAL A 114 -2.91 4.10 -5.09
C VAL A 114 -2.89 2.99 -4.02
N LYS A 115 -3.92 2.13 -3.96
CA LYS A 115 -3.96 1.02 -3.00
C LYS A 115 -2.86 -0.01 -3.26
N GLY A 116 -2.77 -0.51 -4.50
CA GLY A 116 -1.68 -1.41 -4.91
C GLY A 116 -0.29 -0.80 -4.67
N TRP A 117 -0.11 0.49 -4.96
CA TRP A 117 1.13 1.22 -4.68
C TRP A 117 1.46 1.28 -3.18
N ALA A 118 0.46 1.49 -2.32
CA ALA A 118 0.64 1.53 -0.87
C ALA A 118 0.98 0.15 -0.30
N VAL A 119 0.28 -0.90 -0.74
CA VAL A 119 0.54 -2.30 -0.37
C VAL A 119 1.96 -2.70 -0.77
N GLU A 120 2.40 -2.34 -1.97
CA GLU A 120 3.76 -2.62 -2.45
C GLU A 120 4.84 -1.94 -1.61
N ARG A 121 4.66 -0.66 -1.26
CA ARG A 121 5.60 0.07 -0.39
C ARG A 121 5.69 -0.55 0.99
N ALA A 122 4.55 -0.91 1.57
CA ALA A 122 4.48 -1.57 2.87
C ALA A 122 5.20 -2.93 2.86
N ALA A 123 4.94 -3.77 1.85
CA ALA A 123 5.61 -5.06 1.70
C ALA A 123 7.13 -4.90 1.50
N ARG A 124 7.57 -3.97 0.64
CA ARG A 124 8.99 -3.70 0.40
C ARG A 124 9.72 -3.24 1.67
N MET A 125 9.07 -2.46 2.52
CA MET A 125 9.64 -2.01 3.80
C MET A 125 9.91 -3.20 4.72
N LEU A 126 8.96 -4.14 4.82
CA LEU A 126 9.09 -5.35 5.62
C LEU A 126 10.18 -6.28 5.09
N VAL A 127 10.22 -6.53 3.78
CA VAL A 127 11.28 -7.33 3.15
C VAL A 127 12.66 -6.71 3.41
N SER A 128 12.79 -5.40 3.24
CA SER A 128 14.05 -4.68 3.46
C SER A 128 14.48 -4.61 4.94
N SER A 129 13.60 -5.01 5.87
CA SER A 129 13.88 -5.07 7.30
C SER A 129 14.38 -6.43 7.81
N GLY A 130 14.44 -7.44 6.93
CA GLY A 130 14.95 -8.77 7.24
C GLY A 130 13.89 -9.87 7.34
N ALA A 131 12.62 -9.58 7.01
CA ALA A 131 11.59 -10.61 6.95
C ALA A 131 11.78 -11.52 5.73
N GLY A 132 11.90 -12.84 5.95
CA GLY A 132 12.05 -13.83 4.87
C GLY A 132 10.76 -14.10 4.10
N SER A 133 9.61 -13.95 4.74
CA SER A 133 8.29 -14.18 4.13
C SER A 133 7.30 -13.10 4.57
N VAL A 134 6.71 -12.39 3.60
CA VAL A 134 5.76 -11.28 3.83
C VAL A 134 4.51 -11.46 2.97
N CYS A 135 3.34 -11.25 3.55
CA CYS A 135 2.09 -11.04 2.82
C CYS A 135 1.42 -9.78 3.35
N VAL A 136 1.11 -8.84 2.45
CA VAL A 136 0.31 -7.64 2.74
C VAL A 136 -0.90 -7.65 1.82
N ASN A 137 -2.09 -7.51 2.40
CA ASN A 137 -3.35 -7.38 1.66
C ASN A 137 -4.07 -6.11 2.13
N GLY A 138 -4.40 -5.22 1.21
CA GLY A 138 -5.23 -4.04 1.46
C GLY A 138 -6.41 -3.99 0.49
N GLY A 139 -7.61 -4.33 0.96
CA GLY A 139 -8.83 -4.24 0.14
C GLY A 139 -8.82 -5.07 -1.14
N GLY A 140 -8.06 -6.17 -1.18
CA GLY A 140 -7.93 -7.04 -2.36
C GLY A 140 -6.65 -6.81 -3.17
N ASP A 141 -5.96 -5.69 -2.98
CA ASP A 141 -4.60 -5.49 -3.49
C ASP A 141 -3.63 -6.31 -2.62
N VAL A 142 -2.95 -7.30 -3.22
CA VAL A 142 -2.08 -8.25 -2.49
C VAL A 142 -0.64 -8.19 -2.98
N GLN A 143 0.31 -8.12 -2.05
CA GLN A 143 1.74 -8.26 -2.32
C GLN A 143 2.33 -9.35 -1.44
N VAL A 144 3.13 -10.24 -2.04
CA VAL A 144 3.76 -11.36 -1.36
C VAL A 144 5.25 -11.43 -1.66
N HIS A 145 6.02 -11.85 -0.66
CA HIS A 145 7.45 -12.16 -0.74
C HIS A 145 7.75 -13.44 0.05
N GLY A 146 8.72 -14.24 -0.40
CA GLY A 146 8.98 -15.56 0.19
C GLY A 146 7.82 -16.53 -0.02
N GLY A 147 7.75 -17.60 0.79
CA GLY A 147 6.62 -18.52 0.78
C GLY A 147 6.98 -20.01 0.74
N PRO A 148 5.96 -20.87 0.60
CA PRO A 148 4.79 -20.65 -0.26
C PRO A 148 3.62 -19.85 0.36
N TRP A 149 2.96 -19.02 -0.46
CA TRP A 149 1.71 -18.31 -0.15
C TRP A 149 0.54 -18.87 -0.95
N ARG A 150 -0.67 -18.82 -0.38
CA ARG A 150 -1.93 -19.13 -1.06
C ARG A 150 -2.76 -17.86 -1.16
N VAL A 151 -2.96 -17.37 -2.38
CA VAL A 151 -3.77 -16.18 -2.67
C VAL A 151 -5.06 -16.65 -3.34
N GLY A 152 -6.20 -16.35 -2.71
CA GLY A 152 -7.51 -16.69 -3.26
C GLY A 152 -7.95 -15.67 -4.32
N ILE A 153 -8.67 -16.15 -5.33
CA ILE A 153 -9.36 -15.33 -6.33
C ILE A 153 -10.86 -15.58 -6.14
N ALA A 154 -11.62 -14.51 -5.94
CA ALA A 154 -13.08 -14.59 -5.86
C ALA A 154 -13.68 -14.82 -7.26
N ASP A 155 -14.87 -15.43 -7.29
CA ASP A 155 -15.64 -15.75 -8.49
C ASP A 155 -16.37 -14.56 -9.12
#